data_AF-A0A961X1E1-F1
#
_entry.id   AF-A0A961X1E1-F1
#
_cell.length_a   1.000
_cell.length_b   1.000
_cell.length_c   1.000
_cell.angle_alpha   90.00
_cell.angle_beta   90.00
_cell.angle_gamma   90.00
#
_symmetry.space_group_name_H-M   'P 1'
#
loop_
_entity.id
_entity.type
_entity.pdbx_description
1 polymer ?
#
loop_
_entity_poly.entity_id
_entity_poly.type
_entity_poly.pdbx_seq_one_letter_code
_entity_poly.pdbx_strand_id
1 'polypeptide(L)'
;VAVRYAIAPFWFYMFELWDSKRRAMAAEFLTAHETIGPAYSVLQPPPAADGLDDKVWFARHCRESDVRAVPVLFLLTGGTLQPQLPGLTSLPDQDLFVKPRSGSGGHRMERWDVAGESRFRNSKGETLSRDALTQMLLEKSIKDDFLIQPRLVNHPELDDISNGALATVRVLTIRNEQGRAEVTNAAFRMAVGSNSVVDNFHQGGLATAVDLASGRIGEASDLGAWPQMGWREVHPVSGARFAGRILPLWRDVMDLAVRCHEAFPDRIIVGWDVGMLADGACIIEGNGKPDLDIHQRAERRPLGDSRIAQLLVHNIEKTLQR
;
A
#
# COMPACT_ATOMS: atom_id res chain seq x y z
N VAL A 1 -18.69 23.22 10.29
CA VAL A 1 -18.23 21.83 10.08
C VAL A 1 -17.18 21.48 11.13
N ALA A 2 -16.05 22.18 11.20
CA ALA A 2 -15.02 21.96 12.23
C ALA A 2 -15.55 21.93 13.68
N VAL A 3 -16.23 22.99 14.15
CA VAL A 3 -16.75 23.03 15.54
C VAL A 3 -17.87 22.02 15.79
N ARG A 4 -18.67 21.69 14.77
CA ARG A 4 -19.87 20.84 14.92
C ARG A 4 -19.55 19.34 14.79
N TYR A 5 -18.58 18.99 13.97
CA TYR A 5 -18.29 17.60 13.58
C TYR A 5 -16.81 17.23 13.80
N ALA A 6 -16.02 18.08 14.46
CA ALA A 6 -14.59 17.88 14.70
C ALA A 6 -13.72 17.71 13.43
N ILE A 7 -14.21 18.11 12.25
CA ILE A 7 -13.49 17.94 10.98
C ILE A 7 -12.51 19.09 10.73
N ALA A 8 -11.22 18.77 10.71
CA ALA A 8 -10.15 19.70 10.36
C ALA A 8 -10.28 20.24 8.91
N PRO A 9 -9.74 21.44 8.61
CA PRO A 9 -9.81 22.03 7.27
C PRO A 9 -9.30 21.11 6.15
N PHE A 10 -8.30 20.29 6.42
CA PHE A 10 -7.77 19.30 5.47
C PHE A 10 -8.86 18.33 4.99
N TRP A 11 -9.57 17.67 5.91
CA TRP A 11 -10.67 16.76 5.58
C TRP A 11 -11.90 17.46 4.99
N PHE A 12 -12.12 18.73 5.31
CA PHE A 12 -13.19 19.51 4.69
C PHE A 12 -13.04 19.56 3.16
N TYR A 13 -11.82 19.77 2.67
CA TYR A 13 -11.55 19.78 1.22
C TYR A 13 -11.45 18.38 0.65
N MET A 14 -10.74 17.46 1.32
CA MET A 14 -10.60 16.07 0.87
C MET A 14 -11.96 15.38 0.67
N PHE A 15 -12.88 15.52 1.62
CA PHE A 15 -14.21 14.91 1.53
C PHE A 15 -15.23 15.77 0.76
N GLU A 16 -14.79 16.90 0.19
CA GLU A 16 -15.63 17.84 -0.58
C GLU A 16 -16.84 18.34 0.22
N LEU A 17 -16.67 18.62 1.51
CA LEU A 17 -17.75 19.07 2.41
C LEU A 17 -18.19 20.53 2.17
N TRP A 18 -17.62 21.19 1.16
CA TRP A 18 -18.19 22.41 0.59
C TRP A 18 -19.50 22.11 -0.15
N ASP A 19 -19.66 20.92 -0.72
CA ASP A 19 -20.92 20.43 -1.27
C ASP A 19 -21.94 20.18 -0.14
N SER A 20 -23.16 20.69 -0.29
CA SER A 20 -24.17 20.64 0.77
C SER A 20 -24.69 19.24 1.04
N LYS A 21 -24.75 18.37 0.02
CA LYS A 21 -25.20 16.98 0.17
C LYS A 21 -24.16 16.18 0.94
N ARG A 22 -22.88 16.35 0.63
CA ARG A 22 -21.80 15.69 1.39
C ARG A 22 -21.68 16.22 2.80
N ARG A 23 -21.83 17.53 2.98
CA ARG A 23 -21.83 18.14 4.31
C ARG A 23 -22.95 17.64 5.21
N ALA A 24 -24.08 17.19 4.66
CA ALA A 24 -25.16 16.59 5.43
C ALA A 24 -24.73 15.27 6.10
N MET A 25 -23.81 14.53 5.47
CA MET A 25 -23.25 13.26 5.97
C MET A 25 -21.92 13.45 6.72
N ALA A 26 -21.56 14.69 7.08
CA ALA A 26 -20.25 14.99 7.67
C ALA A 26 -19.95 14.16 8.95
N ALA A 27 -20.97 13.85 9.75
CA ALA A 27 -20.82 13.07 10.98
C ALA A 27 -20.47 11.59 10.75
N GLU A 28 -20.65 11.08 9.54
CA GLU A 28 -20.37 9.68 9.19
C GLU A 28 -18.95 9.49 8.64
N PHE A 29 -18.22 10.58 8.38
CA PHE A 29 -16.82 10.47 7.98
C PHE A 29 -15.97 10.09 9.18
N LEU A 30 -15.22 9.00 9.04
CA LEU A 30 -14.29 8.51 10.06
C LEU A 30 -12.93 9.14 9.82
N THR A 31 -12.40 9.88 10.78
CA THR A 31 -11.07 10.49 10.65
C THR A 31 -10.03 9.70 11.46
N ALA A 32 -8.76 10.07 11.32
CA ALA A 32 -7.69 9.52 12.15
C ALA A 32 -7.93 9.73 13.66
N HIS A 33 -8.72 10.75 14.05
CA HIS A 33 -9.05 11.02 15.45
C HIS A 33 -9.99 10.00 16.06
N GLU A 34 -10.88 9.37 15.28
CA GLU A 34 -11.75 8.29 15.73
C GLU A 34 -11.13 6.91 15.50
N THR A 35 -10.32 6.75 14.46
CA THR A 35 -9.77 5.44 14.07
C THR A 35 -8.39 5.17 14.66
N ILE A 36 -7.36 5.86 14.14
CA ILE A 36 -5.94 5.61 14.47
C ILE A 36 -5.66 5.82 15.95
N GLY A 37 -6.29 6.81 16.58
CA GLY A 37 -6.22 7.02 18.02
C GLY A 37 -7.01 5.96 18.79
N PRO A 38 -8.33 6.16 19.01
CA PRO A 38 -9.09 5.38 19.97
C PRO A 38 -9.44 3.98 19.47
N ALA A 39 -10.08 3.83 18.30
CA ALA A 39 -10.56 2.51 17.85
C ALA A 39 -9.40 1.51 17.69
N TYR A 40 -8.34 1.88 16.96
CA TYR A 40 -7.23 0.98 16.74
C TYR A 40 -6.45 0.71 18.03
N SER A 41 -6.36 1.64 18.98
CA SER A 41 -5.67 1.35 20.26
C SER A 41 -6.28 0.18 21.05
N VAL A 42 -7.60 -0.06 20.89
CA VAL A 42 -8.30 -1.19 21.50
C VAL A 42 -8.18 -2.46 20.65
N LEU A 43 -8.12 -2.31 19.32
CA LEU A 43 -8.13 -3.43 18.37
C LEU A 43 -6.75 -3.95 17.97
N GLN A 44 -5.68 -3.22 18.27
CA GLN A 44 -4.33 -3.68 17.98
C GLN A 44 -4.01 -4.91 18.84
N PRO A 45 -3.30 -5.90 18.28
CA PRO A 45 -2.79 -6.98 19.10
C PRO A 45 -1.78 -6.44 20.13
N PRO A 46 -1.48 -7.22 21.19
CA PRO A 46 -0.45 -6.85 22.15
C PRO A 46 0.88 -6.51 21.46
N PRO A 47 1.69 -5.59 22.03
CA PRO A 47 3.03 -5.34 21.51
C PRO A 47 3.81 -6.64 21.34
N ALA A 48 4.49 -6.79 20.20
CA ALA A 48 5.25 -7.98 19.80
C ALA A 48 4.44 -9.25 19.46
N ALA A 49 3.10 -9.20 19.40
CA ALA A 49 2.28 -10.33 18.95
C ALA A 49 2.61 -10.77 17.51
N ASP A 50 2.95 -9.82 16.64
CA ASP A 50 3.47 -10.08 15.31
C ASP A 50 4.49 -9.01 14.89
N GLY A 51 5.11 -9.24 13.73
CA GLY A 51 6.05 -8.30 13.09
C GLY A 51 5.51 -7.69 11.80
N LEU A 52 4.20 -7.40 11.69
CA LEU A 52 3.60 -6.85 10.45
C LEU A 52 4.35 -5.60 9.93
N ASP A 53 4.78 -4.73 10.83
CA ASP A 53 5.52 -3.50 10.48
C ASP A 53 7.03 -3.76 10.23
N ASP A 54 7.58 -4.91 10.63
CA ASP A 54 8.95 -5.34 10.30
C ASP A 54 8.93 -6.07 8.96
N LYS A 55 9.41 -5.39 7.92
CA LYS A 55 9.41 -5.87 6.53
C LYS A 55 10.19 -7.16 6.30
N VAL A 56 11.24 -7.43 7.09
CA VAL A 56 12.03 -8.67 6.96
C VAL A 56 11.27 -9.82 7.60
N TRP A 57 10.75 -9.60 8.82
CA TRP A 57 9.91 -10.58 9.49
C TRP A 57 8.67 -10.89 8.66
N PHE A 58 8.00 -9.85 8.15
CA PHE A 58 6.79 -9.95 7.34
C PHE A 58 7.00 -10.84 6.10
N ALA A 59 8.05 -10.57 5.32
CA ALA A 59 8.36 -11.35 4.12
C ALA A 59 8.68 -12.81 4.45
N ARG A 60 9.40 -13.06 5.55
CA ARG A 60 9.68 -14.43 6.03
C ARG A 60 8.41 -15.14 6.47
N HIS A 61 7.58 -14.49 7.29
CA HIS A 61 6.33 -15.04 7.80
C HIS A 61 5.35 -15.40 6.68
N CYS A 62 5.22 -14.52 5.68
CA CYS A 62 4.41 -14.80 4.49
C CYS A 62 4.92 -16.03 3.74
N ARG A 63 6.24 -16.16 3.54
CA ARG A 63 6.85 -17.34 2.89
C ARG A 63 6.59 -18.62 3.68
N GLU A 64 6.73 -18.58 5.00
CA GLU A 64 6.47 -19.73 5.88
C GLU A 64 4.98 -20.12 5.92
N SER A 65 4.09 -19.16 5.65
CA SER A 65 2.64 -19.34 5.60
C SER A 65 2.09 -19.60 4.19
N ASP A 66 2.96 -19.83 3.19
CA ASP A 66 2.58 -20.01 1.77
C ASP A 66 1.73 -18.83 1.20
N VAL A 67 2.02 -17.62 1.67
CA VAL A 67 1.43 -16.37 1.18
C VAL A 67 2.44 -15.65 0.30
N ARG A 68 2.04 -15.32 -0.93
CA ARG A 68 2.88 -14.58 -1.87
C ARG A 68 3.01 -13.12 -1.46
N ALA A 69 4.16 -12.76 -0.91
CA ALA A 69 4.57 -11.39 -0.64
C ALA A 69 5.90 -11.06 -1.33
N VAL A 70 6.19 -9.78 -1.49
CA VAL A 70 7.46 -9.31 -2.05
C VAL A 70 8.63 -9.86 -1.21
N PRO A 71 9.55 -10.64 -1.79
CA PRO A 71 10.63 -11.20 -1.00
C PRO A 71 11.63 -10.10 -0.63
N VAL A 72 12.26 -10.27 0.52
CA VAL A 72 13.52 -9.58 0.81
C VAL A 72 14.64 -10.49 0.34
N LEU A 73 15.51 -9.98 -0.53
CA LEU A 73 16.69 -10.71 -1.00
C LEU A 73 17.82 -10.58 0.02
N PHE A 74 18.07 -9.34 0.45
CA PHE A 74 19.11 -9.01 1.42
C PHE A 74 18.65 -7.94 2.41
N LEU A 75 19.12 -8.07 3.65
CA LEU A 75 19.15 -7.01 4.65
C LEU A 75 20.58 -6.48 4.72
N LEU A 76 20.76 -5.17 4.65
CA LEU A 76 22.04 -4.52 4.92
C LEU A 76 21.96 -3.79 6.24
N THR A 77 22.88 -4.12 7.15
CA THR A 77 22.95 -3.51 8.48
C THR A 77 24.40 -3.50 8.95
N GLY A 78 24.85 -2.35 9.46
CA GLY A 78 26.19 -2.20 10.03
C GLY A 78 27.33 -2.56 9.07
N GLY A 79 27.18 -2.27 7.77
CA GLY A 79 28.19 -2.61 6.76
C GLY A 79 28.21 -4.09 6.34
N THR A 80 27.19 -4.87 6.71
CA THR A 80 27.10 -6.30 6.39
C THR A 80 25.95 -6.58 5.43
N LEU A 81 26.19 -7.45 4.44
CA LEU A 81 25.18 -7.95 3.50
C LEU A 81 24.64 -9.30 4.00
N GLN A 82 23.37 -9.35 4.41
CA GLN A 82 22.76 -10.56 5.00
C GLN A 82 21.69 -11.14 4.06
N PRO A 83 21.93 -12.30 3.41
CA PRO A 83 20.94 -12.94 2.56
C PRO A 83 19.72 -13.40 3.36
N GLN A 84 18.53 -13.18 2.82
CA GLN A 84 17.24 -13.56 3.43
C GLN A 84 16.57 -14.75 2.72
N LEU A 85 17.11 -15.15 1.56
CA LEU A 85 16.70 -16.34 0.82
C LEU A 85 17.87 -17.35 0.73
N PRO A 86 17.58 -18.67 0.74
CA PRO A 86 18.61 -19.69 0.55
C PRO A 86 19.35 -19.54 -0.78
N GLY A 87 20.66 -19.79 -0.78
CA GLY A 87 21.49 -19.80 -2.00
C GLY A 87 21.96 -18.44 -2.50
N LEU A 88 21.52 -17.33 -1.91
CA LEU A 88 22.01 -16.00 -2.27
C LEU A 88 23.37 -15.70 -1.61
N THR A 89 24.37 -15.37 -2.43
CA THR A 89 25.71 -14.97 -1.97
C THR A 89 26.11 -13.58 -2.44
N SER A 90 25.50 -13.08 -3.51
CA SER A 90 25.73 -11.73 -4.07
C SER A 90 24.44 -11.20 -4.71
N LEU A 91 24.42 -9.89 -5.03
CA LEU A 91 23.26 -9.26 -5.68
C LEU A 91 22.93 -9.97 -7.01
N PRO A 92 21.72 -10.49 -7.23
CA PRO A 92 21.41 -11.23 -8.47
C PRO A 92 21.38 -10.32 -9.72
N ASP A 93 21.56 -10.90 -10.92
CA ASP A 93 21.43 -10.21 -12.22
C ASP A 93 19.94 -10.00 -12.58
N GLN A 94 19.27 -9.15 -11.80
CA GLN A 94 17.88 -8.74 -12.01
C GLN A 94 17.68 -7.32 -11.51
N ASP A 95 16.62 -6.66 -11.94
CA ASP A 95 16.30 -5.33 -11.45
C ASP A 95 16.07 -5.35 -9.93
N LEU A 96 16.66 -4.39 -9.22
CA LEU A 96 16.63 -4.29 -7.77
C LEU A 96 15.87 -3.04 -7.31
N PHE A 97 15.17 -3.21 -6.20
CA PHE A 97 14.55 -2.14 -5.44
C PHE A 97 15.19 -2.07 -4.06
N VAL A 98 15.76 -0.92 -3.73
CA VAL A 98 16.43 -0.68 -2.44
C VAL A 98 15.60 0.30 -1.64
N LYS A 99 15.30 -0.02 -0.38
CA LYS A 99 14.55 0.86 0.51
C LYS A 99 15.10 0.82 1.93
N PRO A 100 14.99 1.90 2.71
CA PRO A 100 15.28 1.86 4.14
C PRO A 100 14.44 0.80 4.85
N ARG A 101 15.00 0.15 5.88
CA ARG A 101 14.27 -0.81 6.72
C ARG A 101 13.14 -0.11 7.49
N SER A 102 13.45 1.07 8.03
CA SER A 102 12.53 1.91 8.80
C SER A 102 12.24 3.23 8.07
N GLY A 103 11.03 3.75 8.28
CA GLY A 103 10.55 4.98 7.65
C GLY A 103 9.25 4.78 6.88
N SER A 104 8.47 5.86 6.79
CA SER A 104 7.18 5.92 6.10
C SER A 104 7.27 6.85 4.88
N GLY A 105 6.39 6.64 3.88
CA GLY A 105 6.18 7.61 2.80
C GLY A 105 7.11 7.50 1.58
N GLY A 106 7.87 6.40 1.42
CA GLY A 106 8.60 6.11 0.18
C GLY A 106 9.83 6.99 -0.10
N HIS A 107 10.30 7.75 0.88
CA HIS A 107 11.53 8.54 0.75
C HIS A 107 12.77 7.63 0.77
N ARG A 108 13.82 8.00 0.01
CA ARG A 108 15.09 7.27 -0.13
C ARG A 108 14.97 5.87 -0.75
N MET A 109 13.92 5.63 -1.53
CA MET A 109 13.82 4.41 -2.34
C MET A 109 14.66 4.57 -3.61
N GLU A 110 15.45 3.55 -3.93
CA GLU A 110 16.31 3.53 -5.11
C GLU A 110 15.92 2.35 -6.00
N ARG A 111 15.93 2.60 -7.30
CA ARG A 111 15.74 1.60 -8.34
C ARG A 111 17.06 1.41 -9.08
N TRP A 112 17.44 0.15 -9.29
CA TRP A 112 18.66 -0.24 -9.99
C TRP A 112 18.31 -1.29 -11.06
N ASP A 113 18.33 -0.89 -12.32
CA ASP A 113 18.00 -1.74 -13.47
C ASP A 113 19.23 -2.45 -14.00
N VAL A 114 19.09 -3.68 -14.49
CA VAL A 114 20.21 -4.39 -15.13
C VAL A 114 20.67 -3.63 -16.39
N ALA A 115 21.98 -3.38 -16.48
CA ALA A 115 22.61 -2.59 -17.54
C ALA A 115 23.79 -3.35 -18.19
N GLY A 116 23.62 -4.66 -18.36
CA GLY A 116 24.65 -5.60 -18.83
C GLY A 116 25.06 -6.59 -17.74
N GLU A 117 25.98 -7.50 -18.06
CA GLU A 117 26.46 -8.50 -17.11
C GLU A 117 27.06 -7.83 -15.85
N SER A 118 26.51 -8.16 -14.68
CA SER A 118 26.98 -7.63 -13.39
C SER A 118 27.07 -6.10 -13.33
N ARG A 119 26.18 -5.39 -14.03
CA ARG A 119 26.09 -3.93 -14.00
C ARG A 119 24.66 -3.47 -13.77
N PHE A 120 24.52 -2.39 -13.01
CA PHE A 120 23.24 -1.82 -12.62
C PHE A 120 23.21 -0.33 -12.88
N ARG A 121 22.09 0.18 -13.39
CA ARG A 121 21.87 1.59 -13.65
C ARG A 121 20.75 2.14 -12.78
N ASN A 122 20.97 3.27 -12.11
CA ASN A 122 19.93 3.94 -11.35
C ASN A 122 19.12 4.93 -12.19
N SER A 123 18.06 5.49 -11.60
CA SER A 123 17.18 6.48 -12.26
C SER A 123 17.88 7.79 -12.68
N LYS A 124 19.08 8.07 -12.17
CA LYS A 124 19.89 9.23 -12.55
C LYS A 124 20.86 8.93 -13.71
N GLY A 125 20.85 7.71 -14.24
CA GLY A 125 21.72 7.26 -15.33
C GLY A 125 23.10 6.77 -14.88
N GLU A 126 23.41 6.82 -13.59
CA GLU A 126 24.67 6.29 -13.06
C GLU A 126 24.67 4.76 -13.18
N THR A 127 25.77 4.21 -13.71
CA THR A 127 25.92 2.76 -13.91
C THR A 127 27.11 2.25 -13.11
N LEU A 128 26.86 1.30 -12.20
CA LEU A 128 27.86 0.67 -11.33
C LEU A 128 28.02 -0.82 -11.67
N SER A 129 29.20 -1.38 -11.38
CA SER A 129 29.34 -2.85 -11.31
C SER A 129 28.63 -3.39 -10.07
N ARG A 130 28.36 -4.70 -10.05
CA ARG A 130 27.81 -5.40 -8.88
C ARG A 130 28.61 -5.12 -7.62
N ASP A 131 29.93 -5.20 -7.69
CA ASP A 131 30.81 -5.00 -6.54
C ASP A 131 30.77 -3.55 -6.07
N ALA A 132 30.78 -2.58 -6.99
CA ALA A 132 30.69 -1.16 -6.66
C ALA A 132 29.32 -0.80 -6.04
N LEU A 133 28.23 -1.34 -6.59
CA LEU A 133 26.89 -1.18 -6.01
C LEU A 133 26.82 -1.80 -4.62
N THR A 134 27.33 -3.02 -4.46
CA THR A 134 27.38 -3.72 -3.17
C THR A 134 28.14 -2.90 -2.14
N GLN A 135 29.36 -2.45 -2.47
CA GLN A 135 30.20 -1.67 -1.57
C GLN A 135 29.54 -0.35 -1.16
N MET A 136 28.98 0.39 -2.12
CA MET A 136 28.25 1.63 -1.82
C MET A 136 27.06 1.37 -0.87
N LEU A 137 26.30 0.30 -1.09
CA LEU A 137 25.16 -0.03 -0.24
C LEU A 137 25.61 -0.46 1.17
N LEU A 138 26.72 -1.19 1.29
CA LEU A 138 27.32 -1.52 2.58
C LEU A 138 27.77 -0.27 3.34
N GLU A 139 28.43 0.67 2.68
CA GLU A 139 28.84 1.94 3.29
C GLU A 139 27.65 2.78 3.76
N LYS A 140 26.59 2.86 2.94
CA LYS A 140 25.32 3.48 3.36
C LYS A 140 24.74 2.77 4.59
N SER A 141 24.84 1.44 4.63
CA SER A 141 24.27 0.62 5.71
C SER A 141 24.96 0.77 7.08
N ILE A 142 26.10 1.45 7.14
CA ILE A 142 26.76 1.80 8.41
C ILE A 142 25.89 2.79 9.21
N LYS A 143 25.14 3.65 8.51
CA LYS A 143 24.32 4.70 9.14
C LYS A 143 22.85 4.30 9.28
N ASP A 144 22.29 3.65 8.27
CA ASP A 144 20.87 3.28 8.20
C ASP A 144 20.70 1.86 7.68
N ASP A 145 19.77 1.07 8.22
CA ASP A 145 19.47 -0.26 7.67
C ASP A 145 18.72 -0.16 6.32
N PHE A 146 19.08 -1.02 5.36
CA PHE A 146 18.43 -1.11 4.05
C PHE A 146 17.97 -2.52 3.71
N LEU A 147 16.95 -2.61 2.86
CA LEU A 147 16.44 -3.84 2.30
C LEU A 147 16.61 -3.82 0.78
N ILE A 148 17.05 -4.94 0.22
CA ILE A 148 17.04 -5.17 -1.22
C ILE A 148 15.93 -6.15 -1.54
N GLN A 149 15.09 -5.77 -2.50
CA GLN A 149 13.98 -6.57 -3.03
C GLN A 149 14.11 -6.68 -4.55
N PRO A 150 13.51 -7.68 -5.21
CA PRO A 150 13.29 -7.61 -6.64
C PRO A 150 12.48 -6.35 -6.97
N ARG A 151 12.84 -5.68 -8.05
CA ARG A 151 11.93 -4.69 -8.63
C ARG A 151 10.77 -5.44 -9.27
N LEU A 152 9.56 -5.19 -8.77
CA LEU A 152 8.34 -5.73 -9.33
C LEU A 152 7.86 -4.88 -10.51
N VAL A 153 7.23 -5.53 -11.48
CA VAL A 153 6.69 -4.91 -12.69
C VAL A 153 5.20 -5.17 -12.76
N ASN A 154 4.43 -4.15 -13.12
CA ASN A 154 2.99 -4.27 -13.27
C ASN A 154 2.61 -5.38 -14.25
N HIS A 155 1.39 -5.89 -14.08
CA HIS A 155 0.73 -6.65 -15.12
C HIS A 155 0.64 -5.79 -16.41
N PRO A 156 0.94 -6.33 -17.61
CA PRO A 156 1.00 -5.56 -18.85
C PRO A 156 -0.26 -4.73 -19.17
N GLU A 157 -1.44 -5.19 -18.74
CA GLU A 157 -2.70 -4.46 -18.89
C GLU A 157 -2.77 -3.12 -18.12
N LEU A 158 -1.83 -2.86 -17.22
CA LEU A 158 -1.74 -1.63 -16.43
C LEU A 158 -0.62 -0.69 -16.91
N ASP A 159 0.21 -1.11 -17.88
CA ASP A 159 1.39 -0.35 -18.30
C ASP A 159 1.04 1.03 -18.85
N ASP A 160 -0.10 1.16 -19.52
CA ASP A 160 -0.57 2.41 -20.11
C ASP A 160 -1.20 3.37 -19.09
N ILE A 161 -1.49 2.93 -17.86
CA ILE A 161 -2.02 3.76 -16.76
C ILE A 161 -1.05 3.83 -15.57
N SER A 162 0.24 3.58 -15.84
CA SER A 162 1.35 3.75 -14.91
C SER A 162 2.44 4.65 -15.52
N ASN A 163 3.28 5.24 -14.67
CA ASN A 163 4.51 5.95 -15.08
C ASN A 163 5.78 5.08 -14.94
N GLY A 164 5.62 3.77 -14.77
CA GLY A 164 6.70 2.81 -14.52
C GLY A 164 6.89 2.45 -13.03
N ALA A 165 6.20 3.14 -12.12
CA ALA A 165 6.03 2.70 -10.74
C ALA A 165 5.06 1.53 -10.65
N LEU A 166 5.25 0.65 -9.66
CA LEU A 166 4.31 -0.42 -9.37
C LEU A 166 2.99 0.20 -8.89
N ALA A 167 1.90 -0.08 -9.60
CA ALA A 167 0.55 0.30 -9.19
C ALA A 167 -0.01 -0.77 -8.26
N THR A 168 -0.73 -0.34 -7.23
CA THR A 168 -1.21 -1.22 -6.17
C THR A 168 -2.67 -0.99 -5.85
N VAL A 169 -3.34 -2.03 -5.35
CA VAL A 169 -4.65 -1.92 -4.71
C VAL A 169 -4.44 -1.89 -3.21
N ARG A 170 -4.93 -0.85 -2.54
CA ARG A 170 -5.14 -0.85 -1.10
C ARG A 170 -6.42 -1.64 -0.81
N VAL A 171 -6.30 -2.82 -0.23
CA VAL A 171 -7.42 -3.68 0.17
C VAL A 171 -7.57 -3.63 1.70
N LEU A 172 -8.75 -3.28 2.21
CA LEU A 172 -9.04 -3.38 3.64
C LEU A 172 -9.67 -4.72 3.95
N THR A 173 -9.08 -5.42 4.93
CA THR A 173 -9.67 -6.61 5.52
C THR A 173 -9.91 -6.41 7.01
N ILE A 174 -11.02 -6.94 7.51
CA ILE A 174 -11.37 -6.91 8.93
C ILE A 174 -11.99 -8.24 9.35
N ARG A 175 -11.77 -8.64 10.61
CA ARG A 175 -12.38 -9.84 11.19
C ARG A 175 -13.88 -9.65 11.29
N ASN A 176 -14.65 -10.51 10.64
CA ASN A 176 -16.09 -10.51 10.73
C ASN A 176 -16.60 -11.16 12.03
N GLU A 177 -17.91 -11.25 12.18
CA GLU A 177 -18.58 -11.80 13.36
C GLU A 177 -18.22 -13.28 13.61
N GLN A 178 -17.78 -13.99 12.56
CA GLN A 178 -17.32 -15.38 12.64
C GLN A 178 -15.81 -15.50 12.90
N GLY A 179 -15.10 -14.38 13.05
CA GLY A 179 -13.65 -14.32 13.23
C GLY A 179 -12.83 -14.54 11.95
N ARG A 180 -13.47 -14.56 10.77
CA ARG A 180 -12.80 -14.73 9.48
C ARG A 180 -12.46 -13.37 8.87
N ALA A 181 -11.38 -13.28 8.12
CA ALA A 181 -11.04 -12.08 7.37
C ALA A 181 -12.07 -11.82 6.27
N GLU A 182 -12.58 -10.60 6.21
CA GLU A 182 -13.55 -10.13 5.23
C GLU A 182 -13.01 -8.87 4.53
N VAL A 183 -13.01 -8.85 3.20
CA VAL A 183 -12.67 -7.65 2.41
C VAL A 183 -13.87 -6.70 2.43
N THR A 184 -13.66 -5.45 2.86
CA THR A 184 -14.73 -4.46 2.95
C THR A 184 -14.60 -3.31 1.97
N ASN A 185 -13.37 -2.99 1.56
CA ASN A 185 -13.08 -1.85 0.69
C ASN A 185 -11.82 -2.11 -0.14
N ALA A 186 -11.77 -1.50 -1.32
CA ALA A 186 -10.59 -1.50 -2.15
C ALA A 186 -10.44 -0.18 -2.92
N ALA A 187 -9.20 0.32 -2.98
CA ALA A 187 -8.85 1.50 -3.74
C ALA A 187 -7.60 1.23 -4.59
N PHE A 188 -7.70 1.42 -5.90
CA PHE A 188 -6.58 1.29 -6.81
C PHE A 188 -5.80 2.61 -6.86
N ARG A 189 -4.47 2.53 -6.68
CA ARG A 189 -3.55 3.66 -6.69
C ARG A 189 -2.71 3.62 -7.96
N MET A 190 -2.62 4.77 -8.62
CA MET A 190 -1.81 4.96 -9.81
C MET A 190 -0.91 6.18 -9.61
N ALA A 191 0.39 6.00 -9.89
CA ALA A 191 1.38 7.06 -9.75
C ALA A 191 1.20 8.13 -10.84
N VAL A 192 1.26 9.41 -10.46
CA VAL A 192 1.27 10.54 -11.40
C VAL A 192 2.56 11.33 -11.23
N GLY A 193 3.10 11.82 -12.35
CA GLY A 193 4.33 12.62 -12.39
C GLY A 193 5.57 11.83 -12.80
N SER A 194 6.74 12.44 -12.66
CA SER A 194 8.03 11.87 -13.10
C SER A 194 8.65 10.87 -12.11
N ASN A 195 8.08 10.74 -10.90
CA ASN A 195 8.58 9.78 -9.92
C ASN A 195 8.11 8.36 -10.28
N SER A 196 8.99 7.60 -10.92
CA SER A 196 8.73 6.21 -11.34
C SER A 196 9.10 5.16 -10.28
N VAL A 197 9.36 5.57 -9.03
CA VAL A 197 9.85 4.67 -7.97
C VAL A 197 8.73 4.15 -7.08
N VAL A 198 7.72 4.96 -6.78
CA VAL A 198 6.57 4.59 -5.92
C VAL A 198 5.26 5.24 -6.36
N ASP A 199 4.15 4.52 -6.20
CA ASP A 199 2.78 4.99 -6.38
C ASP A 199 2.20 5.60 -5.10
N ASN A 200 2.93 6.54 -4.49
CA ASN A 200 2.47 7.13 -3.24
C ASN A 200 1.33 8.14 -3.48
N PHE A 201 0.10 7.70 -3.20
CA PHE A 201 -1.11 8.52 -3.24
C PHE A 201 -1.00 9.81 -2.43
N HIS A 202 -0.36 9.78 -1.25
CA HIS A 202 -0.17 10.97 -0.41
C HIS A 202 0.87 11.96 -0.97
N GLN A 203 1.56 11.61 -2.05
CA GLN A 203 2.55 12.45 -2.73
C GLN A 203 2.15 12.79 -4.18
N GLY A 204 0.84 12.79 -4.47
CA GLY A 204 0.31 13.28 -5.74
C GLY A 204 -0.06 12.20 -6.76
N GLY A 205 -0.14 10.93 -6.36
CA GLY A 205 -0.78 9.89 -7.15
C GLY A 205 -2.32 10.03 -7.20
N LEU A 206 -2.97 9.31 -8.09
CA LEU A 206 -4.44 9.20 -8.13
C LEU A 206 -4.89 7.92 -7.42
N ALA A 207 -6.06 7.96 -6.81
CA ALA A 207 -6.76 6.79 -6.31
C ALA A 207 -8.20 6.75 -6.84
N THR A 208 -8.69 5.55 -7.11
CA THR A 208 -10.07 5.27 -7.54
C THR A 208 -10.62 4.08 -6.76
N ALA A 209 -11.92 4.12 -6.46
CA ALA A 209 -12.59 3.00 -5.83
C ALA A 209 -12.64 1.81 -6.79
N VAL A 210 -12.50 0.61 -6.25
CA VAL A 210 -12.70 -0.63 -6.98
C VAL A 210 -14.02 -1.25 -6.56
N ASP A 211 -14.90 -1.54 -7.51
CA ASP A 211 -16.09 -2.34 -7.25
C ASP A 211 -15.67 -3.76 -6.84
N LEU A 212 -15.99 -4.16 -5.61
CA LEU A 212 -15.51 -5.43 -5.06
C LEU A 212 -16.00 -6.65 -5.85
N ALA A 213 -17.22 -6.59 -6.41
CA ALA A 213 -17.80 -7.71 -7.13
C ALA A 213 -17.14 -7.93 -8.51
N SER A 214 -16.83 -6.85 -9.22
CA SER A 214 -16.40 -6.89 -10.63
C SER A 214 -14.94 -6.51 -10.87
N GLY A 215 -14.28 -5.85 -9.91
CA GLY A 215 -12.94 -5.28 -10.10
C GLY A 215 -12.94 -4.01 -10.94
N ARG A 216 -14.12 -3.44 -11.21
CA ARG A 216 -14.26 -2.26 -12.06
C ARG A 216 -13.83 -0.99 -11.33
N ILE A 217 -13.01 -0.19 -11.98
CA ILE A 217 -12.57 1.12 -11.49
C ILE A 217 -13.33 2.27 -12.17
N GLY A 218 -13.47 3.39 -11.47
CA GLY A 218 -14.23 4.55 -11.91
C GLY A 218 -13.36 5.79 -12.11
N GLU A 219 -13.91 6.95 -11.79
CA GLU A 219 -13.14 8.19 -11.72
C GLU A 219 -12.08 8.10 -10.60
N ALA A 220 -10.95 8.75 -10.80
CA ALA A 220 -9.87 8.85 -9.83
C ALA A 220 -9.60 10.31 -9.47
N SER A 221 -9.12 10.55 -8.26
CA SER A 221 -8.65 11.87 -7.84
C SER A 221 -7.43 11.72 -6.96
N ASP A 222 -6.72 12.81 -6.70
CA ASP A 222 -5.75 12.88 -5.62
C ASP A 222 -6.48 13.01 -4.26
N LEU A 223 -5.76 13.39 -3.21
CA LEU A 223 -6.32 13.70 -1.90
C LEU A 223 -7.26 14.93 -1.87
N GLY A 224 -7.58 15.53 -3.02
CA GLY A 224 -8.27 16.82 -3.09
C GLY A 224 -7.41 17.98 -2.61
N ALA A 225 -6.09 17.75 -2.52
CA ALA A 225 -5.13 18.75 -2.06
C ALA A 225 -4.81 19.78 -3.15
N TRP A 226 -4.91 19.39 -4.43
CA TRP A 226 -4.54 20.24 -5.56
C TRP A 226 -5.79 20.53 -6.41
N PRO A 227 -6.31 21.79 -6.42
CA PRO A 227 -7.55 22.15 -7.12
C PRO A 227 -7.55 21.81 -8.62
N GLN A 228 -6.36 21.74 -9.24
CA GLN A 228 -6.18 21.48 -10.65
C GLN A 228 -6.29 19.98 -11.02
N MET A 229 -6.17 19.06 -10.05
CA MET A 229 -6.22 17.63 -10.36
C MET A 229 -7.65 17.18 -10.60
N GLY A 230 -8.57 17.48 -9.67
CA GLY A 230 -9.99 17.13 -9.79
C GLY A 230 -10.24 15.63 -9.92
N TRP A 231 -11.47 15.27 -10.33
CA TRP A 231 -11.83 13.91 -10.71
C TRP A 231 -11.48 13.68 -12.18
N ARG A 232 -10.89 12.53 -12.49
CA ARG A 232 -10.40 12.18 -13.83
C ARG A 232 -10.87 10.79 -14.21
N GLU A 233 -11.07 10.59 -15.50
CA GLU A 233 -11.32 9.27 -16.10
C GLU A 233 -10.12 8.74 -16.91
N VAL A 234 -9.13 9.60 -17.11
CA VAL A 234 -7.98 9.41 -17.99
C VAL A 234 -6.71 9.73 -17.23
N HIS A 235 -5.69 8.90 -17.39
CA HIS A 235 -4.40 9.05 -16.74
C HIS A 235 -3.69 10.31 -17.27
N PRO A 236 -3.31 11.26 -16.40
CA PRO A 236 -2.90 12.60 -16.81
C PRO A 236 -1.55 12.65 -17.55
N VAL A 237 -0.73 11.59 -17.44
CA VAL A 237 0.57 11.51 -18.12
C VAL A 237 0.48 10.77 -19.45
N SER A 238 -0.21 9.63 -19.47
CA SER A 238 -0.24 8.73 -20.64
C SER A 238 -1.44 8.96 -21.57
N GLY A 239 -2.49 9.65 -21.09
CA GLY A 239 -3.73 9.83 -21.85
C GLY A 239 -4.62 8.58 -21.93
N ALA A 240 -4.24 7.48 -21.27
CA ALA A 240 -5.02 6.26 -21.27
C ALA A 240 -6.27 6.38 -20.39
N ARG A 241 -7.44 6.02 -20.92
CA ARG A 241 -8.69 5.97 -20.16
C ARG A 241 -8.66 4.79 -19.20
N PHE A 242 -8.79 5.03 -17.89
CA PHE A 242 -8.88 3.98 -16.87
C PHE A 242 -10.33 3.76 -16.38
N ALA A 243 -11.18 4.79 -16.41
CA ALA A 243 -12.55 4.64 -15.92
C ALA A 243 -13.33 3.61 -16.74
N GLY A 244 -13.93 2.65 -16.04
CA GLY A 244 -14.64 1.51 -16.63
C GLY A 244 -13.77 0.28 -16.89
N ARG A 245 -12.46 0.32 -16.66
CA ARG A 245 -11.62 -0.89 -16.76
C ARG A 245 -11.92 -1.86 -15.62
N ILE A 246 -11.70 -3.14 -15.86
CA ILE A 246 -11.63 -4.18 -14.84
C ILE A 246 -10.15 -4.41 -14.55
N LEU A 247 -9.76 -4.41 -13.28
CA LEU A 247 -8.37 -4.68 -12.90
C LEU A 247 -8.00 -6.15 -13.19
N PRO A 248 -6.78 -6.41 -13.68
CA PRO A 248 -6.32 -7.77 -13.92
C PRO A 248 -6.23 -8.53 -12.59
N LEU A 249 -6.46 -9.85 -12.64
CA LEU A 249 -6.32 -10.74 -11.48
C LEU A 249 -7.21 -10.37 -10.28
N TRP A 250 -8.32 -9.67 -10.49
CA TRP A 250 -9.09 -9.07 -9.39
C TRP A 250 -9.52 -10.06 -8.30
N ARG A 251 -9.98 -11.26 -8.68
CA ARG A 251 -10.31 -12.31 -7.71
C ARG A 251 -9.10 -12.74 -6.90
N ASP A 252 -7.96 -12.97 -7.57
CA ASP A 252 -6.71 -13.36 -6.92
C ASP A 252 -6.21 -12.29 -5.94
N VAL A 253 -6.41 -11.00 -6.25
CA VAL A 253 -6.08 -9.89 -5.34
C VAL A 253 -6.89 -9.99 -4.05
N MET A 254 -8.21 -10.20 -4.15
CA MET A 254 -9.07 -10.35 -2.96
C MET A 254 -8.73 -11.60 -2.17
N ASP A 255 -8.58 -12.74 -2.85
CA ASP A 255 -8.27 -14.03 -2.23
C ASP A 255 -6.88 -14.02 -1.57
N LEU A 256 -5.91 -13.33 -2.16
CA LEU A 256 -4.59 -13.15 -1.57
C LEU A 256 -4.64 -12.26 -0.32
N ALA A 257 -5.42 -11.17 -0.33
CA ALA A 257 -5.57 -10.31 0.84
C ALA A 257 -6.22 -11.05 2.02
N VAL A 258 -7.27 -11.84 1.76
CA VAL A 258 -7.91 -12.70 2.78
C VAL A 258 -6.92 -13.72 3.31
N ARG A 259 -6.26 -14.50 2.44
CA ARG A 259 -5.25 -15.48 2.87
C ARG A 259 -4.11 -14.86 3.66
N CYS A 260 -3.64 -13.68 3.25
CA CYS A 260 -2.62 -12.96 3.98
C CYS A 260 -3.12 -12.56 5.37
N HIS A 261 -4.32 -12.01 5.50
CA HIS A 261 -4.88 -11.69 6.82
C HIS A 261 -5.07 -12.92 7.71
N GLU A 262 -5.46 -14.06 7.15
CA GLU A 262 -5.54 -15.31 7.92
C GLU A 262 -4.20 -15.77 8.51
N ALA A 263 -3.06 -15.41 7.90
CA ALA A 263 -1.74 -15.64 8.47
C ALA A 263 -1.41 -14.73 9.67
N PHE A 264 -2.25 -13.73 9.97
CA PHE A 264 -2.12 -12.81 11.10
C PHE A 264 -3.39 -12.88 11.97
N PRO A 265 -3.57 -13.98 12.74
CA PRO A 265 -4.81 -14.23 13.49
C PRO A 265 -5.11 -13.18 14.55
N ASP A 266 -4.07 -12.56 15.14
CA ASP A 266 -4.23 -11.55 16.20
C ASP A 266 -4.59 -10.16 15.65
N ARG A 267 -4.51 -9.95 14.33
CA ARG A 267 -4.89 -8.69 13.70
C ARG A 267 -6.39 -8.67 13.45
N ILE A 268 -7.06 -7.66 14.00
CA ILE A 268 -8.49 -7.42 13.72
C ILE A 268 -8.70 -6.76 12.35
N ILE A 269 -7.89 -5.77 12.01
CA ILE A 269 -8.00 -4.99 10.78
C ILE A 269 -6.61 -4.81 10.17
N VAL A 270 -6.51 -4.94 8.85
CA VAL A 270 -5.28 -4.67 8.10
C VAL A 270 -5.61 -4.01 6.76
N GLY A 271 -4.79 -3.04 6.36
CA GLY A 271 -4.78 -2.54 4.98
C GLY A 271 -3.62 -3.13 4.20
N TRP A 272 -3.91 -3.91 3.18
CA TRP A 272 -2.92 -4.57 2.32
C TRP A 272 -2.66 -3.74 1.08
N ASP A 273 -1.40 -3.51 0.76
CA ASP A 273 -0.99 -3.02 -0.55
C ASP A 273 -0.68 -4.23 -1.43
N VAL A 274 -1.48 -4.44 -2.48
CA VAL A 274 -1.38 -5.60 -3.37
C VAL A 274 -0.99 -5.16 -4.77
N GLY A 275 0.13 -5.68 -5.27
CA GLY A 275 0.55 -5.51 -6.65
C GLY A 275 -0.07 -6.58 -7.55
N MET A 276 -0.41 -6.21 -8.77
CA MET A 276 -0.86 -7.13 -9.82
C MET A 276 0.29 -7.29 -10.82
N LEU A 277 0.87 -8.48 -10.90
CA LEU A 277 2.03 -8.78 -11.74
C LEU A 277 1.63 -9.75 -12.86
N ALA A 278 2.46 -9.87 -13.90
CA ALA A 278 2.19 -10.78 -15.03
C ALA A 278 2.00 -12.25 -14.61
N ASP A 279 2.61 -12.66 -13.50
CA ASP A 279 2.61 -14.03 -12.98
C ASP A 279 1.74 -14.20 -11.73
N GLY A 280 0.91 -13.22 -11.37
CA GLY A 280 -0.02 -13.29 -10.23
C GLY A 280 -0.01 -12.07 -9.32
N ALA A 281 -0.97 -12.01 -8.40
CA ALA A 281 -1.02 -10.99 -7.35
C ALA A 281 0.08 -11.19 -6.30
N CYS A 282 0.57 -10.10 -5.69
CA CYS A 282 1.65 -10.13 -4.72
C CYS A 282 1.43 -9.09 -3.61
N ILE A 283 1.52 -9.49 -2.33
CA ILE A 283 1.46 -8.55 -1.21
C ILE A 283 2.75 -7.73 -1.15
N ILE A 284 2.62 -6.41 -1.13
CA ILE A 284 3.74 -5.46 -1.07
C ILE A 284 4.01 -5.05 0.37
N GLU A 285 2.95 -4.76 1.12
CA GLU A 285 3.00 -4.31 2.51
C GLU A 285 1.66 -4.55 3.20
N GLY A 286 1.68 -4.81 4.51
CA GLY A 286 0.51 -4.79 5.36
C GLY A 286 0.57 -3.62 6.34
N ASN A 287 -0.56 -2.94 6.54
CA ASN A 287 -0.67 -1.77 7.40
C ASN A 287 -1.58 -2.12 8.58
N GLY A 288 -1.02 -2.27 9.78
CA GLY A 288 -1.78 -2.66 10.98
C GLY A 288 -2.73 -1.58 11.52
N LYS A 289 -2.52 -0.32 11.11
CA LYS A 289 -3.38 0.83 11.43
C LYS A 289 -3.75 1.56 10.13
N PRO A 290 -4.59 0.95 9.28
CA PRO A 290 -4.83 1.50 7.96
C PRO A 290 -5.64 2.80 8.04
N ASP A 291 -5.17 3.81 7.32
CA ASP A 291 -5.93 5.04 7.09
C ASP A 291 -7.16 4.74 6.21
N LEU A 292 -8.31 5.31 6.57
CA LEU A 292 -9.58 5.17 5.87
C LEU A 292 -9.86 6.31 4.87
N ASP A 293 -9.04 7.37 4.89
CA ASP A 293 -9.20 8.57 4.07
C ASP A 293 -9.21 8.24 2.57
N ILE A 294 -8.29 7.37 2.12
CA ILE A 294 -8.23 6.96 0.71
C ILE A 294 -9.53 6.33 0.23
N HIS A 295 -10.16 5.50 1.08
CA HIS A 295 -11.42 4.83 0.74
C HIS A 295 -12.58 5.82 0.74
N GLN A 296 -12.68 6.68 1.76
CA GLN A 296 -13.73 7.69 1.83
C GLN A 296 -13.65 8.72 0.68
N ARG A 297 -12.42 9.10 0.32
CA ARG A 297 -12.15 9.95 -0.85
C ARG A 297 -12.56 9.23 -2.12
N ALA A 298 -11.97 8.06 -2.40
CA ALA A 298 -12.11 7.35 -3.66
C ALA A 298 -13.54 6.85 -3.91
N GLU A 299 -14.23 6.38 -2.86
CA GLU A 299 -15.62 5.93 -2.91
C GLU A 299 -16.62 7.09 -2.85
N ARG A 300 -16.14 8.31 -2.59
CA ARG A 300 -16.94 9.55 -2.51
C ARG A 300 -18.08 9.46 -1.50
N ARG A 301 -17.89 8.66 -0.45
CA ARG A 301 -18.87 8.39 0.59
C ARG A 301 -18.18 8.25 1.96
N PRO A 302 -18.85 8.63 3.05
CA PRO A 302 -18.38 8.30 4.39
C PRO A 302 -18.38 6.79 4.62
N LEU A 303 -17.59 6.33 5.59
CA LEU A 303 -17.57 4.92 6.00
C LEU A 303 -18.36 4.62 7.28
N GLY A 304 -18.89 5.62 7.99
CA GLY A 304 -19.60 5.44 9.28
C GLY A 304 -20.79 4.48 9.22
N ASP A 305 -21.48 4.40 8.09
CA ASP A 305 -22.62 3.50 7.87
C ASP A 305 -22.28 2.28 7.00
N SER A 306 -20.99 2.07 6.73
CA SER A 306 -20.52 0.99 5.86
C SER A 306 -20.25 -0.31 6.62
N ARG A 307 -20.01 -1.40 5.87
CA ARG A 307 -19.70 -2.72 6.43
C ARG A 307 -18.46 -2.70 7.34
N ILE A 308 -17.44 -1.92 7.01
CA ILE A 308 -16.25 -1.82 7.86
C ILE A 308 -16.55 -1.17 9.21
N ALA A 309 -17.43 -0.16 9.26
CA ALA A 309 -17.83 0.45 10.52
C ALA A 309 -18.63 -0.51 11.41
N GLN A 310 -19.55 -1.30 10.83
CA GLN A 310 -20.27 -2.36 11.55
C GLN A 310 -19.30 -3.35 12.19
N LEU A 311 -18.28 -3.79 11.44
CA LEU A 311 -17.27 -4.73 11.93
C LEU A 311 -16.30 -4.10 12.93
N LEU A 312 -15.98 -2.81 12.80
CA LEU A 312 -15.21 -2.09 13.81
C LEU A 312 -15.97 -2.06 15.15
N VAL A 313 -17.25 -1.68 15.14
CA VAL A 313 -18.10 -1.67 16.34
C VAL A 313 -18.17 -3.06 16.96
N HIS A 314 -18.48 -4.10 16.15
CA HIS A 314 -18.54 -5.48 16.62
C HIS A 314 -17.26 -5.91 17.36
N ASN A 315 -16.09 -5.65 16.77
CA ASN A 315 -14.82 -6.06 17.36
C ASN A 315 -14.45 -5.21 18.58
N ILE A 316 -14.79 -3.92 18.62
CA ILE A 316 -14.56 -3.07 19.79
C ILE A 316 -15.40 -3.58 20.96
N GLU A 317 -16.69 -3.81 20.76
CA GLU A 317 -17.59 -4.32 21.81
C GLU A 317 -17.12 -5.68 22.32
N LYS A 318 -16.73 -6.58 21.41
CA LYS A 318 -16.17 -7.90 21.76
C LYS A 318 -14.90 -7.79 22.59
N THR A 319 -14.02 -6.83 22.30
CA THR A 319 -12.78 -6.62 23.06
C THR A 319 -13.05 -6.02 24.43
N LEU A 320 -14.00 -5.09 24.55
CA LEU A 320 -14.34 -4.46 25.83
C LEU A 320 -15.11 -5.38 26.80
N GLN A 321 -15.71 -6.47 26.29
CA GLN A 321 -16.39 -7.49 27.09
C GLN A 321 -15.46 -8.60 27.62
N ARG A 322 -14.20 -8.63 27.19
CA ARG A 322 -13.18 -9.59 27.65
C ARG A 322 -12.44 -9.05 28.87
#